data_AF-A0A0V1LY73-F1
#
_entry.id   AF-A0A0V1LY73-F1
#
_cell.length_a   1.000
_cell.length_b   1.000
_cell.length_c   1.000
_cell.angle_alpha   90.00
_cell.angle_beta   90.00
_cell.angle_gamma   90.00
#
_symmetry.space_group_name_H-M   'P 1'
#
loop_
_entity.id
_entity.type
_entity.pdbx_description
1 polymer ?
#
loop_
_entity_poly.entity_id
_entity_poly.type
_entity_poly.pdbx_seq_one_letter_code
_entity_poly.pdbx_strand_id
1 'polypeptide(L)'
;LIFDENGCRIVDLAIEVPRQHILGTATQYNGLYRLNRRDHWAMAVQDVPDLWHRRLGHLRRGSMKLLQDGQGTGIPSDAITKTDCVTCLKGKQ
;
A
#
# COMPACT_ATOMS: atom_id res chain seq x y z
N LEU A 1 -8.16 -22.44 -1.39
CA LEU A 1 -7.09 -22.14 -0.40
C LEU A 1 -6.75 -23.42 0.32
N ILE A 2 -5.47 -23.70 0.54
CA ILE A 2 -4.99 -24.89 1.28
C ILE A 2 -4.12 -24.37 2.43
N PHE A 3 -4.35 -24.88 3.64
CA PHE A 3 -3.60 -24.50 4.84
C PHE A 3 -2.85 -25.73 5.36
N ASP A 4 -1.58 -25.56 5.74
CA ASP A 4 -0.72 -26.60 6.28
C ASP A 4 0.35 -25.99 7.21
N GLU A 5 1.22 -26.82 7.78
CA GLU A 5 2.30 -26.41 8.70
C GLU A 5 3.28 -25.38 8.10
N ASN A 6 3.37 -25.29 6.78
CA ASN A 6 4.23 -24.34 6.05
C ASN A 6 3.50 -23.03 5.70
N GLY A 7 2.21 -22.90 6.04
CA GLY A 7 1.41 -21.70 5.88
C GLY A 7 0.14 -21.91 5.04
N CYS A 8 -0.11 -20.99 4.11
CA CYS A 8 -1.28 -21.03 3.23
C CYS A 8 -0.85 -20.98 1.76
N ARG A 9 -1.51 -21.78 0.92
CA ARG A 9 -1.35 -21.84 -0.53
C ARG A 9 -2.63 -21.37 -1.21
N ILE A 10 -2.49 -20.34 -2.04
CA ILE A 10 -3.53 -19.92 -2.97
C ILE A 10 -3.38 -20.79 -4.21
N VAL A 11 -4.43 -21.53 -4.52
CA VAL A 11 -4.52 -22.34 -5.73
C VAL A 11 -5.71 -21.86 -6.54
N ASP A 12 -5.56 -21.87 -7.86
CA ASP A 12 -6.72 -21.95 -8.74
C ASP A 12 -7.32 -23.37 -8.60
N LEU A 13 -8.59 -23.55 -8.96
CA LEU A 13 -9.28 -24.85 -8.95
C LEU A 13 -9.77 -25.25 -10.35
N ALA A 14 -9.63 -24.39 -11.36
CA ALA A 14 -10.17 -24.59 -12.70
C ALA A 14 -9.27 -25.39 -13.66
N ILE A 15 -8.02 -25.71 -13.27
CA ILE A 15 -7.04 -26.37 -14.14
C ILE A 15 -6.83 -27.83 -13.72
N GLU A 16 -7.16 -28.79 -14.59
CA GLU A 16 -6.97 -30.23 -14.35
C GLU A 16 -5.48 -30.70 -14.46
N VAL A 17 -4.52 -29.84 -14.11
CA VAL A 17 -3.07 -30.09 -14.27
C VAL A 17 -2.34 -30.01 -12.91
N PRO A 18 -1.94 -31.14 -12.29
CA PRO A 18 -1.64 -31.21 -10.84
C PRO A 18 -0.46 -30.41 -10.28
N ARG A 19 0.38 -29.78 -11.09
CA ARG A 19 1.67 -29.21 -10.64
C ARG A 19 1.88 -27.71 -10.86
N GLN A 20 1.01 -27.04 -11.63
CA GLN A 20 1.22 -25.64 -12.04
C GLN A 20 0.20 -24.68 -11.43
N HIS A 21 -0.38 -25.06 -10.29
CA HIS A 21 -1.67 -24.54 -9.84
C HIS A 21 -1.61 -23.54 -8.66
N ILE A 22 -0.41 -23.25 -8.13
CA ILE A 22 -0.22 -22.34 -6.99
C ILE A 22 -0.08 -20.90 -7.50
N LEU A 23 -1.11 -20.08 -7.26
CA LEU A 23 -1.15 -18.64 -7.57
C LEU A 23 -0.33 -17.80 -6.57
N GLY A 24 -0.09 -18.31 -5.37
CA GLY A 24 0.71 -17.63 -4.35
C GLY A 24 0.79 -18.42 -3.05
N THR A 25 1.71 -18.03 -2.18
CA THR A 25 1.84 -18.57 -0.81
C THR A 25 1.70 -17.44 0.21
N ALA A 26 1.35 -17.77 1.44
CA ALA A 26 1.22 -16.82 2.54
C ALA A 26 1.73 -17.45 3.85
N THR A 27 2.58 -16.73 4.56
CA THR A 27 3.16 -17.18 5.84
C THR A 27 2.34 -16.66 7.01
N GLN A 28 2.18 -17.45 8.07
CA GLN A 28 1.50 -17.01 9.27
C GLN A 28 2.36 -15.99 10.03
N TYR A 29 1.76 -14.88 10.45
CA TYR A 29 2.36 -13.81 11.24
C TYR A 29 1.32 -13.22 12.17
N ASN A 30 1.55 -13.30 13.49
CA ASN A 30 0.65 -12.79 14.54
C ASN A 30 -0.83 -13.22 14.37
N GLY A 31 -1.06 -14.50 14.08
CA GLY A 31 -2.41 -15.07 13.89
C GLY A 31 -3.06 -14.82 12.53
N LEU A 32 -2.45 -14.01 11.64
CA LEU A 32 -2.92 -13.72 10.29
C LEU A 32 -2.01 -14.36 9.23
N TYR A 33 -2.54 -14.66 8.04
CA TYR A 33 -1.73 -15.13 6.91
C TYR A 33 -1.33 -13.96 6.01
N ARG A 34 -0.04 -13.62 6.00
CA ARG A 34 0.55 -12.57 5.17
C ARG A 34 0.99 -13.15 3.83
N LEU A 35 0.45 -12.63 2.72
CA LEU A 35 0.84 -13.04 1.37
C LEU A 35 2.34 -12.82 1.13
N ASN A 36 3.03 -13.87 0.71
CA ASN A 36 4.43 -13.87 0.33
C ASN A 36 4.56 -13.26 -1.06
N ARG A 37 4.81 -11.95 -1.10
CA ARG A 37 5.20 -11.23 -2.31
C ARG A 37 6.72 -11.06 -2.29
N ARG A 38 7.35 -11.06 -3.46
CA ARG A 38 8.65 -10.40 -3.61
C ARG A 38 8.46 -8.91 -3.37
N ASP A 39 9.49 -8.20 -2.91
CA ASP A 39 9.49 -6.75 -2.74
C ASP A 39 9.55 -6.03 -4.10
N HIS A 40 8.52 -6.23 -4.92
CA HIS A 40 8.17 -5.30 -5.96
C HIS A 40 7.56 -4.09 -5.28
N TRP A 41 8.31 -3.00 -5.23
CA TRP A 41 7.75 -1.66 -5.23
C TRP A 41 6.66 -1.63 -6.30
N ALA A 42 5.41 -1.39 -5.90
CA ALA A 42 4.34 -1.24 -6.87
C ALA A 42 4.71 -0.05 -7.76
N MET A 43 4.75 -0.20 -9.08
CA MET A 43 5.25 0.87 -9.98
C MET A 43 4.42 2.17 -9.94
N ALA A 44 3.31 2.18 -9.19
CA ALA A 44 2.56 3.36 -8.78
C ALA A 44 3.22 4.19 -7.64
N VAL A 45 4.42 3.83 -7.18
CA VAL A 45 5.25 4.61 -6.25
C VAL A 45 6.51 5.08 -6.96
N GLN A 46 6.34 6.05 -7.85
CA GLN A 46 7.37 7.07 -8.01
C GLN A 46 7.30 8.00 -6.80
N ASP A 47 8.43 8.54 -6.36
CA ASP A 47 8.50 9.60 -5.34
C ASP A 47 8.01 10.92 -5.94
N VAL A 48 6.69 11.03 -6.10
CA VAL A 48 6.01 12.20 -6.66
C VAL A 48 5.69 13.22 -5.56
N PRO A 49 6.06 14.50 -5.68
CA PRO A 49 5.37 15.59 -5.00
C PRO A 49 5.45 15.53 -3.46
N ASP A 50 4.38 15.64 -2.68
CA ASP A 50 2.91 15.74 -2.91
C ASP A 50 2.09 14.45 -3.06
N LEU A 51 2.69 13.26 -3.09
CA LEU A 51 1.99 11.96 -3.13
C LEU A 51 0.96 11.80 -2.01
N TRP A 52 1.36 12.04 -0.76
CA TRP A 52 0.48 11.91 0.41
C TRP A 52 -0.58 13.00 0.46
N HIS A 53 -0.22 14.22 0.06
CA HIS A 53 -1.17 15.32 -0.11
C HIS A 53 -2.28 14.95 -1.12
N ARG A 54 -1.95 14.32 -2.26
CA ARG A 54 -2.95 13.82 -3.23
C ARG A 54 -3.78 12.67 -2.67
N ARG A 55 -3.14 11.64 -2.12
CA ARG A 55 -3.82 10.42 -1.60
C ARG A 55 -4.84 10.72 -0.51
N LEU A 56 -4.60 11.76 0.31
CA LEU A 56 -5.47 12.15 1.41
C LEU A 56 -6.52 13.22 1.01
N GLY A 57 -6.74 13.44 -0.28
CA GLY A 57 -7.78 14.37 -0.74
C GLY A 57 -7.36 15.84 -0.67
N HIS A 58 -6.10 16.14 -1.02
CA HIS A 58 -5.56 17.50 -1.11
C HIS A 58 -5.56 18.29 0.22
N LEU A 59 -5.30 17.61 1.34
CA LEU A 59 -5.21 18.22 2.67
C LEU A 59 -4.26 19.42 2.72
N ARG A 60 -4.64 20.45 3.50
CA ARG A 60 -3.76 21.58 3.81
C ARG A 60 -2.53 21.08 4.58
N ARG A 61 -1.38 21.77 4.42
CA ARG A 61 -0.11 21.40 5.08
C ARG A 61 -0.25 21.24 6.61
N GLY A 62 -1.06 22.07 7.27
CA GLY A 62 -1.36 21.94 8.70
C GLY A 62 -2.13 20.65 9.06
N SER A 63 -3.14 20.27 8.29
CA SER A 63 -3.87 19.01 8.48
C SER A 63 -3.00 17.78 8.23
N MET A 64 -2.12 17.84 7.22
CA MET A 64 -1.08 16.82 7.01
C MET A 64 -0.12 16.72 8.19
N LYS A 65 0.23 17.86 8.82
CA LYS A 65 1.14 17.89 9.97
C LYS A 65 0.53 17.22 11.19
N LEU A 66 -0.76 17.44 11.48
CA LEU A 66 -1.47 16.71 12.54
C LEU A 66 -1.43 15.18 12.35
N LEU A 67 -1.58 14.70 11.12
CA LEU A 67 -1.48 13.25 10.82
C LEU A 67 -0.05 12.73 11.01
N GLN A 68 0.96 13.49 10.61
CA GLN A 68 2.38 13.16 10.82
C GLN A 68 2.76 13.19 12.32
N ASP A 69 2.17 14.10 13.10
CA ASP A 69 2.43 14.28 14.54
C ASP A 69 1.64 13.30 15.43
N GLY A 70 1.14 12.19 14.85
CA GLY A 70 0.58 11.06 15.58
C GLY A 70 -0.94 10.90 15.52
N GLN A 71 -1.69 11.79 14.84
CA GLN A 71 -3.11 11.52 14.55
C GLN A 71 -3.30 10.47 13.44
N GLY A 72 -2.24 10.12 12.70
CA GLY A 72 -2.22 9.03 11.74
C GLY A 72 -0.98 8.15 11.91
N THR A 73 -1.07 6.90 11.45
CA THR A 73 0.05 5.96 11.42
C THR A 73 0.54 5.78 9.97
N GLY A 74 1.85 5.55 9.79
CA GLY A 74 2.43 5.30 8.47
C GLY A 74 2.50 6.51 7.53
N ILE A 75 2.41 7.73 8.05
CA ILE A 75 2.71 8.97 7.31
C ILE A 75 4.21 9.25 7.38
N PRO A 76 4.95 9.27 6.24
CA PRO A 76 6.38 9.58 6.22
C PRO A 76 6.74 10.99 6.73
N SER A 77 7.97 11.18 7.18
CA SER A 77 8.51 12.47 7.65
C SER A 77 8.59 13.52 6.54
N ASP A 78 8.73 13.10 5.29
CA ASP A 78 8.80 13.91 4.07
C ASP A 78 7.44 14.04 3.34
N ALA A 79 6.36 13.47 3.90
CA ALA A 79 5.01 13.48 3.29
C ALA A 79 4.44 14.89 3.02
N ILE A 80 4.97 15.92 3.67
CA ILE A 80 4.57 17.32 3.51
C ILE A 80 5.52 18.01 2.53
N THR A 81 5.10 18.09 1.27
CA THR A 81 5.89 18.82 0.26
C THR A 81 5.97 20.33 0.56
N LYS A 82 7.09 20.92 0.11
CA LYS A 82 7.26 22.38 0.04
C LYS A 82 6.68 23.01 -1.24
N THR A 83 6.53 22.23 -2.32
CA THR A 83 6.00 22.70 -3.61
C THR A 83 4.48 22.81 -3.58
N ASP A 84 3.91 23.79 -4.27
CA ASP A 84 2.46 23.93 -4.34
C ASP A 84 1.83 22.96 -5.35
N CYS A 85 0.71 22.36 -4.95
CA CYS A 85 -0.02 21.44 -5.80
C CYS A 85 -0.84 22.23 -6.84
N VAL A 86 -0.51 22.07 -8.12
CA VAL A 86 -1.18 22.76 -9.25
C VAL A 86 -2.70 22.53 -9.23
N THR A 87 -3.16 21.34 -8.86
CA THR A 87 -4.60 21.03 -8.72
C THR A 87 -5.26 21.87 -7.63
N CYS A 88 -4.59 22.06 -6.48
CA CYS A 88 -5.07 22.94 -5.41
C CYS A 88 -5.13 24.40 -5.84
N LEU A 89 -4.13 24.87 -6.57
CA LEU A 89 -4.08 26.25 -7.06
C LEU A 89 -5.23 26.53 -8.04
N LYS A 90 -5.58 25.57 -8.90
CA LYS A 90 -6.71 25.69 -9.84
C LYS A 90 -8.09 25.51 -9.18
N GLY A 91 -8.17 24.74 -8.10
CA GLY A 91 -9.43 24.44 -7.38
C GLY A 91 -9.79 25.42 -6.27
N LYS A 92 -8.85 26.24 -5.80
CA LYS A 92 -9.09 27.33 -4.84
C LYS A 92 -9.42 28.61 -5.60
N GLN A 93 -10.70 28.77 -5.94
CA GLN A 93 -11.30 30.07 -6.28
C GLN A 93 -11.84 30.72 -5.00
#